data_AF-A0A929ZTB8-F1
#
_entry.id   AF-A0A929ZTB8-F1
#
_cell.length_a   1.000
_cell.length_b   1.000
_cell.length_c   1.000
_cell.angle_alpha   90.00
_cell.angle_beta   90.00
_cell.angle_gamma   90.00
#
_symmetry.space_group_name_H-M   'P 1'
#
loop_
_entity.id
_entity.type
_entity.pdbx_description
1 polymer ?
#
loop_
_entity_poly.entity_id
_entity_poly.type
_entity_poly.pdbx_seq_one_letter_code
_entity_poly.pdbx_strand_id
1 'polypeptide(L)'
;VVGGLTSIHPLAKFSLALLQNPSAKDLMKILAVSGLAQNFAALRSLVTTGIQKGHMKMHLMNILNQLGADEAAKKHFADYFQDRAVSYHEVAEAFNKFKNNN
;
A
#
# COMPACT_ATOMS: atom_id res chain seq x y z
N VAL A 1 -19.73 -25.32 -10.58
CA VAL A 1 -18.48 -26.06 -10.29
C VAL A 1 -18.81 -27.19 -9.33
N VAL A 2 -18.33 -28.42 -9.57
CA VAL A 2 -18.65 -29.58 -8.71
C VAL A 2 -17.38 -30.41 -8.45
N GLY A 3 -17.15 -30.81 -7.19
CA GLY A 3 -16.12 -31.76 -6.78
C GLY A 3 -15.09 -31.24 -5.76
N GLY A 4 -14.57 -32.17 -4.96
CA GLY A 4 -13.42 -31.95 -4.06
C GLY A 4 -13.62 -30.86 -3.00
N LEU A 5 -12.56 -30.10 -2.71
CA LEU A 5 -12.54 -29.06 -1.69
C LEU A 5 -13.57 -27.93 -1.95
N THR A 6 -13.93 -27.68 -3.21
CA THR A 6 -14.91 -26.63 -3.55
C THR A 6 -16.32 -26.93 -3.03
N SER A 7 -16.64 -28.21 -2.82
CA SER A 7 -17.90 -28.67 -2.22
C SER A 7 -17.83 -28.92 -0.72
N ILE A 8 -16.63 -29.18 -0.17
CA ILE A 8 -16.44 -29.59 1.23
C ILE A 8 -16.09 -28.39 2.13
N HIS A 9 -15.23 -27.49 1.66
CA HIS A 9 -14.76 -26.38 2.49
C HIS A 9 -15.85 -25.29 2.59
N PRO A 10 -16.34 -24.94 3.80
CA PRO A 10 -17.45 -24.00 3.97
C PRO A 10 -17.23 -22.65 3.27
N LEU A 11 -16.00 -22.11 3.38
CA LEU A 11 -15.66 -20.83 2.76
C LEU A 11 -15.64 -20.89 1.22
N ALA A 12 -15.24 -22.02 0.64
CA ALA A 12 -15.22 -22.17 -0.82
C ALA A 12 -16.65 -22.25 -1.36
N LYS A 13 -17.52 -23.01 -0.68
CA LYS A 13 -18.94 -23.10 -0.99
C LYS A 13 -19.64 -21.74 -0.87
N PHE A 14 -19.36 -20.99 0.20
CA PHE A 14 -19.88 -19.63 0.38
C PHE A 14 -19.40 -18.68 -0.71
N SER A 15 -18.12 -18.72 -1.07
CA SER A 15 -17.55 -17.85 -2.12
C SER A 15 -18.18 -18.13 -3.49
N LEU A 16 -18.44 -19.40 -3.83
CA LEU A 16 -19.16 -19.76 -5.05
C LEU A 16 -20.62 -19.29 -5.02
N ALA A 17 -21.29 -19.39 -3.87
CA ALA A 17 -22.65 -18.87 -3.70
C ALA A 17 -22.71 -17.35 -3.85
N LEU A 18 -21.72 -16.62 -3.32
CA LEU A 18 -21.59 -15.17 -3.49
C LEU A 18 -21.43 -14.78 -4.96
N LEU A 19 -20.73 -15.60 -5.75
CA LEU A 19 -20.59 -15.46 -7.20
C LEU A 19 -21.80 -15.98 -7.99
N GLN A 20 -22.91 -16.32 -7.32
CA GLN A 20 -24.14 -16.87 -7.91
C GLN A 20 -23.96 -18.24 -8.58
N ASN A 21 -23.10 -19.09 -8.00
CA ASN A 21 -22.86 -20.48 -8.41
C ASN A 21 -22.56 -20.64 -9.92
N PRO A 22 -21.52 -19.99 -10.45
CA PRO A 22 -21.24 -20.00 -11.88
C PRO A 22 -20.88 -21.39 -12.41
N SER A 23 -21.07 -21.58 -13.72
CA SER A 23 -20.49 -22.72 -14.42
C SER A 23 -18.96 -22.67 -14.34
N ALA A 24 -18.27 -23.80 -14.56
CA ALA A 24 -16.81 -23.79 -14.59
C ALA A 24 -16.24 -22.84 -15.67
N LYS A 25 -16.92 -22.77 -16.83
CA LYS A 25 -16.53 -21.85 -17.91
C LYS A 25 -16.70 -20.39 -17.51
N ASP A 26 -17.76 -20.06 -16.80
CA ASP A 26 -18.00 -18.67 -16.36
C ASP A 26 -17.07 -18.28 -15.22
N LEU A 27 -16.79 -19.20 -14.29
CA LEU A 27 -15.78 -18.98 -13.26
C LEU A 27 -14.40 -18.72 -13.85
N MET A 28 -14.00 -19.45 -14.90
CA MET A 28 -12.75 -19.18 -15.61
C MET A 28 -12.70 -17.77 -16.23
N LYS A 29 -13.81 -17.30 -16.81
CA LYS A 29 -13.89 -15.92 -17.35
C LYS A 29 -13.79 -14.87 -16.23
N ILE A 30 -14.50 -15.08 -15.12
CA ILE A 30 -14.44 -14.19 -13.94
C ILE A 30 -13.00 -14.10 -13.43
N LEU A 31 -12.31 -15.25 -13.32
CA LEU A 31 -10.93 -15.31 -12.88
C LEU A 31 -9.99 -14.59 -13.85
N ALA A 32 -10.14 -14.82 -15.16
CA ALA A 32 -9.32 -14.17 -16.18
C ALA A 32 -9.46 -12.63 -16.14
N VAL A 33 -10.70 -12.12 -16.06
CA VAL A 33 -10.95 -10.67 -15.98
C VAL A 33 -10.45 -10.10 -14.65
N SER A 34 -10.64 -10.81 -13.53
CA SER A 34 -10.11 -10.42 -12.23
C SER A 34 -8.57 -10.32 -12.25
N GLY A 35 -7.89 -11.29 -12.86
CA GLY A 35 -6.44 -11.29 -13.02
C GLY A 35 -5.95 -10.14 -13.90
N LEU A 36 -6.65 -9.83 -15.00
CA LEU A 36 -6.33 -8.69 -15.84
C LEU A 36 -6.53 -7.36 -15.10
N ALA A 37 -7.63 -7.22 -14.36
CA ALA A 37 -7.88 -6.04 -13.53
C ALA A 37 -6.79 -5.86 -12.45
N GLN A 38 -6.36 -6.95 -11.82
CA GLN A 38 -5.26 -6.94 -10.86
C GLN A 38 -3.93 -6.51 -11.51
N ASN A 39 -3.61 -7.05 -12.69
CA ASN A 39 -2.40 -6.66 -13.43
C ASN A 39 -2.44 -5.19 -13.84
N PHE A 40 -3.57 -4.71 -14.37
CA PHE A 40 -3.76 -3.30 -14.71
C PHE A 40 -3.60 -2.39 -13.49
N ALA A 41 -4.23 -2.73 -12.36
CA ALA A 41 -4.11 -1.95 -11.13
C ALA A 41 -2.67 -1.91 -10.61
N ALA A 42 -1.94 -3.04 -10.67
CA ALA A 42 -0.54 -3.11 -10.28
C ALA A 42 0.36 -2.23 -11.17
N LEU A 43 0.21 -2.33 -12.50
CA LEU A 43 0.97 -1.48 -13.42
C LEU A 43 0.64 0.00 -13.21
N ARG A 44 -0.64 0.34 -13.10
CA ARG A 44 -1.09 1.71 -12.80
C ARG A 44 -0.49 2.21 -11.48
N SER A 45 -0.44 1.36 -10.46
CA SER A 45 0.20 1.65 -9.18
C SER A 45 1.69 1.95 -9.32
N LEU A 46 2.40 1.23 -10.18
CA LEU A 46 3.85 1.39 -10.40
C LEU A 46 4.18 2.65 -11.21
N VAL A 47 3.33 3.02 -12.17
CA VAL A 47 3.56 4.20 -13.04
C VAL A 47 2.95 5.50 -12.50
N THR A 48 2.18 5.44 -11.42
CA THR A 48 1.59 6.63 -10.80
C THR A 48 2.42 7.10 -9.61
N THR A 49 2.48 8.42 -9.41
CA THR A 49 3.26 9.02 -8.33
C THR A 49 2.63 8.83 -6.95
N GLY A 50 1.34 8.46 -6.88
CA GLY A 50 0.58 8.42 -5.62
C GLY A 50 1.16 7.46 -4.59
N ILE A 51 1.54 6.25 -5.03
CA ILE A 51 2.10 5.22 -4.14
C ILE A 51 3.52 5.57 -3.71
N GLN A 52 4.33 6.11 -4.63
CA GLN A 52 5.65 6.61 -4.28
C GLN A 52 5.59 7.76 -3.27
N LYS A 53 4.72 8.76 -3.49
CA LYS A 53 4.51 9.86 -2.53
C LYS A 53 4.02 9.36 -1.17
N GLY A 54 3.08 8.41 -1.16
CA GLY A 54 2.60 7.78 0.07
C GLY A 54 3.69 7.02 0.82
N HIS A 55 4.48 6.21 0.10
CA HIS A 55 5.60 5.46 0.66
C HIS A 55 6.67 6.39 1.24
N MET A 56 7.03 7.46 0.54
CA MET A 56 8.01 8.43 1.02
C MET A 56 7.51 9.20 2.24
N LYS A 57 6.22 9.57 2.30
CA LYS A 57 5.61 10.16 3.50
C LYS A 57 5.68 9.20 4.69
N MET A 58 5.36 7.92 4.49
CA MET A 58 5.47 6.91 5.53
C MET A 58 6.93 6.71 5.97
N HIS A 59 7.86 6.65 5.02
CA HIS A 59 9.28 6.49 5.28
C HIS A 59 9.84 7.65 6.12
N LEU A 60 9.52 8.89 5.77
CA LEU A 60 9.86 10.08 6.55
C LEU A 60 9.34 9.99 8.00
N MET A 61 8.06 9.64 8.17
CA MET A 61 7.46 9.51 9.50
C MET A 61 8.14 8.42 10.33
N ASN A 62 8.52 7.30 9.71
CA ASN A 62 9.26 6.25 10.39
C ASN A 62 10.63 6.73 10.88
N ILE A 63 11.37 7.48 10.05
CA ILE A 63 12.67 8.05 10.45
C ILE A 63 12.48 9.04 11.62
N LEU A 64 11.53 9.97 11.50
CA LEU A 64 11.25 10.96 12.55
C LEU A 64 10.83 10.31 13.87
N ASN A 65 10.02 9.25 13.82
CA ASN A 65 9.67 8.47 15.00
C ASN A 65 10.90 7.81 15.64
N GLN A 66 11.82 7.25 14.84
CA GLN A 66 13.08 6.67 15.36
C GLN A 66 13.98 7.73 16.01
N LEU A 67 13.97 8.96 15.49
CA LEU A 67 14.71 10.09 16.05
C LEU A 67 14.01 10.72 17.27
N GLY A 68 12.81 10.24 17.65
CA GLY A 68 12.04 10.76 18.78
C GLY A 68 11.43 12.14 18.53
N ALA A 69 11.11 12.48 17.28
CA ALA A 69 10.45 13.73 16.94
C ALA A 69 9.06 13.85 17.60
N ASP A 70 8.74 15.05 18.10
CA ASP A 70 7.41 15.38 18.59
C ASP A 70 6.45 15.73 17.42
N GLU A 71 5.16 15.92 17.71
CA GLU A 71 4.16 16.20 16.67
C GLU A 71 4.40 17.54 15.95
N ALA A 72 4.96 18.53 16.65
CA ALA A 72 5.30 19.82 16.05
C ALA A 72 6.42 19.68 15.01
N ALA A 73 7.50 18.96 15.36
CA ALA A 73 8.60 18.65 14.47
C ALA A 73 8.14 17.77 13.31
N LYS A 74 7.30 16.76 13.55
CA LYS A 74 6.75 15.92 12.48
C LYS A 74 5.95 16.73 11.46
N LYS A 75 5.12 17.67 11.92
CA LYS A 75 4.36 18.55 11.03
C LYS A 75 5.29 19.46 10.22
N HIS A 76 6.28 20.06 10.86
CA HIS A 76 7.28 20.89 10.18
C HIS A 76 8.02 20.10 9.09
N PHE A 77 8.50 18.90 9.41
CA PHE A 77 9.25 18.09 8.47
C PHE A 77 8.39 17.46 7.36
N ALA A 78 7.09 17.24 7.61
CA ALA A 78 6.15 16.85 6.57
C ALA A 78 6.08 17.90 5.44
N ASP A 79 6.06 19.19 5.81
CA ASP A 79 6.04 20.29 4.85
C ASP A 79 7.43 20.50 4.22
N TYR A 80 8.50 20.43 5.02
CA TYR A 80 9.89 20.63 4.56
C TYR A 80 10.35 19.61 3.51
N PHE A 81 9.91 18.35 3.64
CA PHE A 81 10.27 17.25 2.73
C PHE A 81 9.21 16.97 1.66
N GLN A 82 8.17 17.80 1.50
CA GLN A 82 7.08 17.54 0.56
C GLN A 82 7.56 17.33 -0.89
N ASP A 83 8.56 18.12 -1.31
CA ASP A 83 9.13 18.10 -2.68
C ASP A 83 10.62 17.71 -2.68
N ARG A 84 11.11 17.06 -1.62
CA ARG A 84 12.52 16.65 -1.47
C ARG A 84 12.63 15.13 -1.39
N ALA A 85 13.78 14.60 -1.83
CA ALA A 85 14.11 13.21 -1.55
C ALA A 85 14.23 13.02 -0.03
N VAL A 86 13.74 11.88 0.46
CA VAL A 86 13.84 11.51 1.87
C VAL A 86 14.92 10.44 1.98
N SER A 87 16.05 10.79 2.58
CA SER A 87 17.08 9.83 3.01
C SER A 87 17.27 9.94 4.52
N TYR A 88 17.67 8.83 5.16
CA TYR A 88 17.91 8.83 6.61
C TYR A 88 18.93 9.91 7.01
N HIS A 89 20.02 10.05 6.25
CA HIS A 89 21.09 11.00 6.53
C HIS A 89 20.58 12.46 6.49
N GLU A 90 19.89 12.85 5.41
CA GLU A 90 19.38 14.22 5.26
C GLU A 90 18.32 14.56 6.33
N VAL A 91 17.45 13.61 6.66
CA VAL A 91 16.43 13.80 7.71
C VAL A 91 17.09 13.94 9.08
N ALA A 92 18.06 13.08 9.41
CA ALA A 92 18.75 13.13 10.69
C ALA A 92 19.57 14.43 10.85
N GLU A 93 20.27 14.86 9.81
CA GLU A 93 21.03 16.12 9.83
C GLU A 93 20.10 17.33 10.00
N ALA A 94 19.00 17.38 9.23
CA ALA A 94 18.03 18.46 9.32
C ALA A 94 17.33 18.48 10.69
N PHE A 95 17.00 17.32 11.24
CA PHE A 95 16.40 17.18 12.58
C PHE A 95 17.35 17.65 13.69
N ASN A 96 18.63 17.28 13.63
CA ASN A 96 19.63 17.74 14.60
C ASN A 96 19.85 19.25 14.53
N LYS A 97 19.88 19.83 13.32
CA LYS A 97 19.94 21.29 13.14
C LYS A 97 18.70 21.99 13.72
N PHE A 98 17.52 21.43 13.50
CA PHE A 98 16.26 21.93 14.05
C PHE A 98 16.26 21.91 15.59
N LYS A 99 16.80 20.86 16.20
CA LYS A 99 16.90 20.75 17.66
C LYS A 99 17.95 21.71 18.28
N ASN A 100 19.03 22.03 17.55
CA ASN A 100 20.08 22.92 18.05
C ASN A 100 19.72 24.42 17.91
N ASN A 101 18.75 24.76 17.05
CA ASN A 101 18.30 26.13 16.81
C ASN A 101 17.01 26.51 17.58
N ASN A 102 16.43 25.57 18.33
CA ASN A 102 15.29 25.77 19.22
C ASN A 102 15.71 25.48 20.67
#